data_AF-A0A482RBA1-F1
#
_entry.id   AF-A0A482RBA1-F1
#
_cell.length_a   1.000
_cell.length_b   1.000
_cell.length_c   1.000
_cell.angle_alpha   90.00
_cell.angle_beta   90.00
_cell.angle_gamma   90.00
#
_symmetry.space_group_name_H-M   'P 1'
#
loop_
_entity.id
_entity.type
_entity.pdbx_description
1 polymer ?
#
loop_
_entity_poly.entity_id
_entity_poly.type
_entity_poly.pdbx_seq_one_letter_code
_entity_poly.pdbx_strand_id
1 'polypeptide(L)'
;MLLKLLPDVHVYTDTYRGAEAGASPGYGVTLTAHTTSGCCYTVQRATSTGTPELPEDMGADAAAALLQEIRRGGCIDTNTQSLILTLMALCPEDVSRVRLGALSPSAIATLQLLRQMFGVVFKLTAETPDSSAAASAASAAAAAAAAAAVKPAKKR
;
A
#
# COMPACT_ATOMS: atom_id res chain seq x y z
N MET A 1 5.09 -9.12 18.57
CA MET A 1 4.99 -7.65 18.51
C MET A 1 3.55 -7.16 18.37
N LEU A 2 2.76 -7.71 17.43
CA LEU A 2 1.39 -7.24 17.15
C LEU A 2 0.41 -7.38 18.34
N LEU A 3 0.50 -8.47 19.11
CA LEU A 3 -0.35 -8.70 20.30
C LEU A 3 -0.21 -7.64 21.41
N LYS A 4 0.85 -6.81 21.37
CA LYS A 4 1.01 -5.68 22.31
C LYS A 4 0.14 -4.49 21.92
N LEU A 5 -0.30 -4.41 20.67
CA LEU A 5 -1.07 -3.29 20.12
C LEU A 5 -2.55 -3.61 20.01
N LEU A 6 -2.88 -4.83 19.55
CA LEU A 6 -4.26 -5.25 19.30
C LEU A 6 -4.46 -6.67 19.85
N PRO A 7 -5.58 -6.94 20.55
CA PRO A 7 -5.94 -8.29 20.97
C PRO A 7 -6.47 -9.14 19.82
N ASP A 8 -6.92 -8.50 18.74
CA ASP A 8 -7.56 -9.15 17.59
C ASP A 8 -6.55 -9.39 16.46
N VAL A 9 -5.87 -10.54 16.53
CA VAL A 9 -4.89 -10.98 15.53
C VAL A 9 -5.21 -12.42 15.16
N HIS A 10 -5.71 -12.60 13.94
CA HIS A 10 -6.02 -13.92 13.39
C HIS A 10 -4.95 -14.34 12.38
N VAL A 11 -4.39 -15.54 12.59
CA VAL A 11 -3.41 -16.13 11.68
C VAL A 11 -4.02 -17.39 11.09
N TYR A 12 -4.18 -17.40 9.76
CA TYR A 12 -4.58 -18.58 9.03
C TYR A 12 -3.32 -19.26 8.48
N THR A 13 -3.15 -20.55 8.78
CA THR A 13 -2.03 -21.35 8.30
C THR A 13 -2.52 -22.30 7.22
N ASP A 14 -1.92 -22.19 6.04
CA ASP A 14 -2.17 -23.11 4.95
C ASP A 14 -0.88 -23.87 4.64
N THR A 15 -0.94 -25.21 4.61
CA THR A 15 0.22 -26.07 4.42
C THR A 15 -0.05 -27.07 3.32
N TYR A 16 0.70 -26.97 2.22
CA TYR A 16 0.62 -27.87 1.08
C TYR A 16 1.71 -28.94 1.16
N ARG A 17 1.38 -30.19 0.77
CA ARG A 17 2.32 -31.33 0.76
C ARG A 17 2.18 -32.14 -0.53
N GLY A 18 3.26 -32.80 -0.94
CA GLY A 18 3.26 -33.71 -2.08
C GLY A 18 3.09 -32.98 -3.41
N ALA A 19 2.29 -33.56 -4.32
CA ALA A 19 2.10 -33.03 -5.67
C ALA A 19 1.46 -31.63 -5.70
N GLU A 20 0.69 -31.26 -4.68
CA GLU A 20 0.01 -29.96 -4.58
C GLU A 20 0.94 -28.81 -4.12
N ALA A 21 2.10 -29.13 -3.54
CA ALA A 21 3.05 -28.13 -3.03
C ALA A 21 3.96 -27.51 -4.10
N GLY A 22 3.91 -28.03 -5.33
CA GLY A 22 4.81 -27.62 -6.40
C GLY A 22 6.24 -28.14 -6.23
N ALA A 23 7.12 -27.71 -7.13
CA ALA A 23 8.50 -28.21 -7.21
C ALA A 23 9.50 -27.45 -6.32
N SER A 24 9.11 -26.30 -5.76
CA SER A 24 10.00 -25.41 -5.01
C SER A 24 9.58 -25.36 -3.54
N PRO A 25 10.46 -25.77 -2.61
CA PRO A 25 10.19 -25.61 -1.19
C PRO A 25 10.27 -24.13 -0.82
N GLY A 26 9.30 -23.67 -0.05
CA GLY A 26 9.26 -22.30 0.43
C GLY A 26 8.10 -22.08 1.38
N TYR A 27 8.18 -21.00 2.12
CA TYR A 27 7.09 -20.54 2.95
C TYR A 27 7.00 -19.01 2.84
N GLY A 28 5.85 -18.48 3.20
CA GLY A 28 5.61 -17.06 3.16
C GLY A 28 4.51 -16.67 4.13
N VAL A 29 4.49 -15.40 4.46
CA VAL A 29 3.49 -14.80 5.33
C VAL A 29 2.93 -13.57 4.64
N THR A 30 1.61 -13.47 4.64
CA THR A 30 0.88 -12.29 4.21
C THR A 30 0.09 -11.78 5.40
N LEU A 31 0.32 -10.53 5.77
CA LEU A 31 -0.41 -9.86 6.84
C LEU A 31 -1.25 -8.76 6.23
N THR A 32 -2.53 -8.74 6.57
CA THR A 32 -3.47 -7.70 6.15
C THR A 32 -4.08 -7.03 7.39
N ALA A 33 -3.92 -5.72 7.49
CA ALA A 33 -4.55 -4.90 8.53
C ALA A 33 -5.80 -4.23 7.97
N HIS A 34 -6.94 -4.48 8.61
CA HIS A 34 -8.20 -3.84 8.28
C HIS A 34 -8.47 -2.66 9.22
N THR A 35 -8.87 -1.54 8.64
CA THR A 35 -9.30 -0.36 9.40
C THR A 35 -10.82 -0.27 9.45
N THR A 36 -11.36 0.40 10.47
CA THR A 36 -12.80 0.64 10.62
C THR A 36 -13.38 1.53 9.52
N SER A 37 -12.53 2.31 8.83
CA SER A 37 -12.90 3.11 7.67
C SER A 37 -12.95 2.31 6.36
N GLY A 38 -12.71 0.99 6.40
CA GLY A 38 -12.75 0.11 5.23
C GLY A 38 -11.47 0.14 4.39
N CYS A 39 -10.39 0.78 4.85
CA CYS A 39 -9.08 0.69 4.20
C CYS A 39 -8.33 -0.57 4.67
N CYS A 40 -7.52 -1.14 3.78
CA CYS A 40 -6.73 -2.34 4.05
C CYS A 40 -5.26 -2.06 3.72
N TYR A 41 -4.35 -2.46 4.61
CA TYR A 41 -2.91 -2.47 4.35
C TYR A 41 -2.43 -3.90 4.28
N THR A 42 -1.69 -4.24 3.23
CA THR A 42 -1.20 -5.61 3.03
C THR A 42 0.31 -5.60 2.90
N VAL A 43 0.96 -6.52 3.60
CA VAL A 43 2.39 -6.81 3.47
C VAL A 43 2.57 -8.29 3.23
N GLN A 44 3.42 -8.63 2.28
CA GLN A 44 3.77 -10.01 1.96
C GLN A 44 5.28 -10.19 2.02
N ARG A 45 5.70 -11.31 2.62
CA ARG A 45 7.09 -11.81 2.61
C ARG A 45 7.07 -13.27 2.23
N ALA A 46 8.05 -13.70 1.44
CA ALA A 46 8.22 -15.08 1.03
C ALA A 46 9.71 -15.41 0.94
N THR A 47 10.08 -16.65 1.23
CA THR A 47 11.46 -17.12 1.09
C THR A 47 11.93 -17.08 -0.36
N SER A 48 13.14 -16.59 -0.60
CA SER A 48 13.84 -16.81 -1.87
C SER A 48 14.50 -18.20 -1.92
N THR A 49 14.55 -18.79 -3.11
CA THR A 49 15.21 -20.08 -3.32
C THR A 49 16.71 -19.99 -3.01
N GLY A 50 17.17 -20.69 -1.98
CA GLY A 50 18.60 -20.88 -1.69
C GLY A 50 19.12 -20.21 -0.42
N THR A 51 18.34 -19.35 0.24
CA THR A 51 18.71 -18.75 1.53
C THR A 51 17.72 -19.17 2.61
N PRO A 52 18.10 -20.09 3.51
CA PRO A 52 17.25 -20.45 4.63
C PRO A 52 17.19 -19.27 5.60
N GLU A 53 16.04 -18.59 5.62
CA GLU A 53 15.67 -17.63 6.66
C GLU A 53 14.94 -18.37 7.79
N LEU A 54 14.94 -17.82 9.00
CA LEU A 54 14.13 -18.33 10.10
C LEU A 54 12.69 -17.79 9.97
N PRO A 55 11.66 -18.64 10.13
CA PRO A 55 10.28 -18.20 10.00
C PRO A 55 9.89 -17.16 11.06
N GLU A 56 10.52 -17.20 12.24
CA GLU A 56 10.32 -16.22 13.31
C GLU A 56 10.80 -14.83 12.89
N ASP A 57 11.97 -14.76 12.26
CA ASP A 57 12.55 -13.51 11.78
C ASP A 57 11.72 -12.93 10.64
N MET A 58 11.29 -13.77 9.68
CA MET A 58 10.39 -13.35 8.61
C MET A 58 9.06 -12.80 9.15
N GLY A 59 8.49 -13.45 10.16
CA GLY A 59 7.26 -13.00 10.81
C GLY A 59 7.45 -11.66 11.54
N ALA A 60 8.59 -11.47 12.22
CA ALA A 60 8.93 -10.22 12.88
C ALA A 60 9.12 -9.08 11.87
N ASP A 61 9.83 -9.34 10.77
CA ASP A 61 10.05 -8.42 9.66
C ASP A 61 8.74 -8.03 8.98
N ALA A 62 7.87 -8.99 8.67
CA ALA A 62 6.57 -8.74 8.06
C ALA A 62 5.69 -7.87 8.97
N ALA A 63 5.69 -8.15 10.28
CA ALA A 63 4.97 -7.34 11.25
C ALA A 63 5.54 -5.92 11.37
N ALA A 64 6.87 -5.77 11.36
CA ALA A 64 7.53 -4.46 11.39
C ALA A 64 7.22 -3.64 10.13
N ALA A 65 7.26 -4.28 8.96
CA ALA A 65 6.91 -3.66 7.68
C ALA A 65 5.43 -3.23 7.64
N LEU A 66 4.52 -4.05 8.16
CA LEU A 66 3.10 -3.68 8.24
C LEU A 66 2.89 -2.45 9.14
N LEU A 67 3.53 -2.41 10.30
CA LEU A 67 3.47 -1.24 11.19
C LEU A 67 4.11 0.00 10.55
N GLN A 68 5.14 -0.18 9.72
CA GLN A 68 5.74 0.91 8.97
C GLN A 68 4.78 1.48 7.92
N GLU A 69 4.03 0.63 7.21
CA GLU A 69 2.99 1.08 6.28
C GLU A 69 1.87 1.83 7.01
N ILE A 70 1.39 1.31 8.14
CA ILE A 70 0.39 1.99 8.97
C ILE A 70 0.91 3.35 9.44
N ARG A 71 2.19 3.42 9.86
CA ARG A 71 2.83 4.66 10.31
C ARG A 71 3.05 5.68 9.19
N ARG A 72 3.32 5.23 7.96
CA ARG A 72 3.40 6.11 6.77
C ARG A 72 2.06 6.78 6.47
N GLY A 73 0.96 6.13 6.86
CA GLY A 73 -0.39 6.66 6.72
C GLY A 73 -0.88 6.71 5.28
N GLY A 74 -2.06 7.31 5.09
CA GLY A 74 -2.79 7.30 3.81
C GLY A 74 -3.75 6.12 3.70
N CYS A 75 -4.69 6.14 2.76
CA CYS A 75 -5.67 5.07 2.61
C CYS A 75 -5.14 3.83 1.84
N ILE A 76 -3.92 3.92 1.32
CA ILE A 76 -3.36 2.99 0.34
C ILE A 76 -1.94 2.61 0.73
N ASP A 77 -1.63 1.32 0.69
CA ASP A 77 -0.30 0.77 0.92
C ASP A 77 0.66 1.11 -0.22
N THR A 78 1.96 1.18 0.09
CA THR A 78 3.01 1.57 -0.85
C THR A 78 3.02 0.74 -2.15
N ASN A 79 2.65 -0.54 -2.10
CA ASN A 79 2.71 -1.43 -3.25
C ASN A 79 1.53 -1.21 -4.22
N THR A 80 0.33 -0.93 -3.72
CA THR A 80 -0.85 -0.71 -4.57
C THR A 80 -1.01 0.73 -5.07
N GLN A 81 -0.19 1.68 -4.61
CA GLN A 81 -0.23 3.09 -5.05
C GLN A 81 -0.18 3.23 -6.58
N SER A 82 0.73 2.53 -7.26
CA SER A 82 0.89 2.61 -8.72
C SER A 82 -0.35 2.10 -9.46
N LEU A 83 -0.96 1.02 -8.95
CA LEU A 83 -2.16 0.44 -9.54
C LEU A 83 -3.34 1.41 -9.44
N ILE A 84 -3.57 2.00 -8.26
CA ILE A 84 -4.70 2.91 -8.04
C ILE A 84 -4.56 4.17 -8.88
N LEU A 85 -3.35 4.74 -8.99
CA LEU A 85 -3.09 5.88 -9.87
C LEU A 85 -3.39 5.55 -11.34
N THR A 86 -3.05 4.35 -11.78
CA THR A 86 -3.34 3.90 -13.14
C THR A 86 -4.85 3.73 -13.37
N LEU A 87 -5.56 3.12 -12.43
CA LEU A 87 -7.01 2.96 -12.52
C LEU A 87 -7.74 4.31 -12.51
N MET A 88 -7.30 5.27 -11.68
CA MET A 88 -7.84 6.64 -11.68
C MET A 88 -7.65 7.36 -13.02
N ALA A 89 -6.58 7.07 -13.76
CA ALA A 89 -6.35 7.65 -15.08
C ALA A 89 -7.20 7.02 -16.20
N LEU A 90 -7.63 5.76 -16.02
CA LEU A 90 -8.45 5.02 -16.99
C LEU A 90 -9.96 5.18 -16.74
N CYS A 91 -10.36 5.71 -15.58
CA CYS A 91 -11.76 6.00 -15.30
C CYS A 91 -12.35 7.03 -16.28
N PRO A 92 -13.68 6.99 -16.52
CA PRO A 92 -14.38 8.02 -17.30
C PRO A 92 -14.20 9.42 -16.68
N GLU A 93 -14.64 10.47 -17.38
CA GLU A 93 -14.41 11.90 -17.08
C GLU A 93 -15.00 12.39 -15.73
N ASP A 94 -14.53 11.82 -14.63
CA ASP A 94 -14.93 12.09 -13.27
C ASP A 94 -13.72 12.47 -12.42
N VAL A 95 -13.97 13.32 -11.42
CA VAL A 95 -12.92 13.75 -10.49
C VAL A 95 -12.74 12.69 -9.42
N SER A 96 -11.73 11.85 -9.58
CA SER A 96 -11.35 10.88 -8.55
C SER A 96 -10.43 11.52 -7.52
N ARG A 97 -10.71 11.33 -6.22
CA ARG A 97 -9.90 11.85 -5.10
C ARG A 97 -9.45 10.70 -4.22
N VAL A 98 -8.16 10.70 -3.88
CA VAL A 98 -7.53 9.66 -3.07
C VAL A 98 -6.56 10.32 -2.09
N ARG A 99 -6.49 9.80 -0.86
CA ARG A 99 -5.55 10.26 0.17
C ARG A 99 -4.36 9.33 0.25
N LEU A 100 -3.22 9.76 -0.29
CA LEU A 100 -1.98 9.00 -0.27
C LEU A 100 -1.12 9.38 0.94
N GLY A 101 -0.36 8.40 1.41
CA GLY A 101 0.76 8.64 2.32
C GLY A 101 1.98 9.17 1.56
N ALA A 102 3.17 8.92 2.10
CA ALA A 102 4.42 9.22 1.41
C ALA A 102 4.46 8.57 0.01
N LEU A 103 4.75 9.38 -1.02
CA LEU A 103 4.84 8.92 -2.40
C LEU A 103 6.07 8.03 -2.59
N SER A 104 5.85 6.83 -3.09
CA SER A 104 6.94 5.90 -3.43
C SER A 104 7.63 6.28 -4.75
N PRO A 105 8.90 5.88 -4.95
CA PRO A 105 9.58 6.09 -6.22
C PRO A 105 8.82 5.46 -7.40
N SER A 106 8.21 4.30 -7.19
CA SER A 106 7.37 3.62 -8.17
C SER A 106 6.13 4.45 -8.51
N ALA A 107 5.47 5.06 -7.53
CA ALA A 107 4.32 5.92 -7.77
C ALA A 107 4.71 7.16 -8.61
N ILE A 108 5.86 7.78 -8.34
CA ILE A 108 6.37 8.91 -9.12
C ILE A 108 6.64 8.50 -10.58
N ALA A 109 7.27 7.34 -10.80
CA ALA A 109 7.50 6.81 -12.14
C ALA A 109 6.17 6.55 -12.88
N THR A 110 5.16 5.99 -12.20
CA THR A 110 3.83 5.80 -12.76
C THR A 110 3.17 7.13 -13.15
N LEU A 111 3.27 8.18 -12.32
CA LEU A 111 2.73 9.51 -12.67
C LEU A 111 3.38 10.10 -13.93
N GLN A 112 4.69 9.92 -14.09
CA GLN A 112 5.40 10.35 -15.29
C GLN A 112 4.94 9.56 -16.52
N LEU A 113 4.77 8.24 -16.39
CA LEU A 113 4.29 7.38 -17.45
C LEU A 113 2.86 7.75 -17.87
N LEU A 114 1.96 7.98 -16.92
CA LEU A 114 0.58 8.39 -17.19
C LEU A 114 0.50 9.73 -17.92
N ARG A 115 1.40 10.67 -17.59
CA ARG A 115 1.52 11.93 -18.32
C ARG A 115 1.98 11.73 -19.76
N GLN A 116 2.92 10.81 -20.00
CA GLN A 116 3.45 10.52 -21.34
C GLN A 116 2.46 9.74 -22.21
N MET A 117 1.76 8.75 -21.64
CA MET A 117 0.86 7.87 -22.39
C MET A 117 -0.53 8.46 -22.58
N PHE A 118 -1.13 9.04 -21.53
CA PHE A 118 -2.52 9.49 -21.53
C PHE A 118 -2.67 11.01 -21.48
N GLY A 119 -1.59 11.76 -21.27
CA GLY A 119 -1.65 13.22 -21.11
C GLY A 119 -2.36 13.67 -19.82
N VAL A 120 -2.61 12.74 -18.88
CA VAL A 120 -3.30 13.02 -17.62
C VAL A 120 -2.32 13.62 -16.61
N VAL A 121 -2.75 14.68 -15.93
CA VAL A 121 -1.96 15.35 -14.89
C VAL A 121 -2.73 15.32 -13.58
N PHE A 122 -2.12 14.73 -12.55
CA PHE A 122 -2.68 14.69 -11.21
C PHE A 122 -2.34 15.98 -10.46
N LYS A 123 -3.33 16.54 -9.76
CA LYS A 123 -3.12 17.66 -8.84
C LYS A 123 -2.92 17.10 -7.44
N LEU A 124 -1.70 17.27 -6.92
CA LEU A 124 -1.36 16.90 -5.55
C LEU A 124 -1.54 18.11 -4.64
N THR A 125 -2.36 17.98 -3.61
CA THR A 125 -2.52 18.97 -2.55
C THR A 125 -2.12 18.34 -1.22
N ALA A 126 -1.15 18.93 -0.53
CA ALA A 126 -0.80 18.51 0.82
C ALA A 126 -1.94 18.91 1.76
N GLU A 127 -2.48 17.95 2.49
CA GLU A 127 -3.47 18.18 3.53
C GLU A 127 -2.71 18.39 4.85
N THR A 128 -2.83 19.57 5.45
CA THR A 128 -2.39 19.80 6.82
C THR A 128 -3.26 18.99 7.78
N PRO A 129 -2.71 18.45 8.87
CA PRO A 129 -3.45 17.60 9.78
C PRO A 129 -4.47 18.42 10.60
N ASP A 130 -5.65 18.68 10.04
CA ASP A 130 -6.75 19.34 10.75
C ASP A 130 -7.68 18.30 11.42
N SER A 131 -7.39 18.08 12.71
CA SER A 131 -8.28 17.78 13.87
C SER A 131 -9.58 16.96 13.80
N SER A 132 -9.96 16.29 12.71
CA SER A 132 -11.29 15.61 12.62
C SER A 132 -11.30 14.11 12.31
N ALA A 133 -10.25 13.38 12.69
CA ALA A 133 -10.39 11.94 12.98
C ALA A 133 -9.28 11.48 13.94
N ALA A 134 -9.73 10.96 15.09
CA ALA A 134 -9.02 10.37 16.21
C ALA A 134 -7.52 10.05 16.04
N ALA A 135 -6.75 10.57 17.00
CA ALA A 135 -5.32 10.38 17.19
C ALA A 135 -4.89 8.91 17.34
N SER A 136 -3.78 8.54 16.69
CA SER A 136 -2.61 8.00 17.39
C SER A 136 -1.36 7.96 16.49
N ALA A 137 -0.24 8.39 17.07
CA ALA A 137 1.14 8.34 16.57
C ALA A 137 1.57 9.46 15.59
N ALA A 138 2.05 10.55 16.18
CA ALA A 138 2.86 11.56 15.55
C ALA A 138 4.15 10.96 14.91
N SER A 139 4.29 11.15 13.60
CA SER A 139 5.53 11.64 12.98
C SER A 139 5.19 12.13 11.59
N ALA A 140 5.63 13.35 11.27
CA ALA A 140 5.36 14.06 10.03
C ALA A 140 5.62 13.22 8.77
N ALA A 141 4.55 12.76 8.13
CA ALA A 141 4.56 12.37 6.73
C ALA A 141 3.37 13.10 6.10
N ALA A 142 3.68 14.04 5.20
CA ALA A 142 2.68 14.87 4.54
C ALA A 142 1.63 13.97 3.87
N ALA A 143 0.40 14.00 4.37
CA ALA A 143 -0.73 13.37 3.70
C ALA A 143 -0.96 14.15 2.39
N ALA A 144 -0.77 13.48 1.26
CA ALA A 144 -0.99 14.09 -0.04
C ALA A 144 -2.35 13.62 -0.56
N ALA A 145 -3.32 14.53 -0.63
CA ALA A 145 -4.53 14.28 -1.39
C ALA A 145 -4.19 14.40 -2.87
N ALA A 146 -4.30 13.30 -3.60
CA ALA A 146 -4.20 13.27 -5.05
C ALA A 146 -5.61 13.37 -5.64
N ALA A 147 -5.88 14.49 -6.30
CA ALA A 147 -7.07 14.64 -7.13
C ALA A 147 -6.67 14.43 -8.59
N ALA A 148 -7.21 13.39 -9.21
CA ALA A 148 -7.17 13.24 -10.66
C ALA A 148 -8.25 14.15 -11.24
N ALA A 149 -7.84 15.28 -11.81
CA ALA A 149 -8.70 16.07 -12.66
C ALA A 149 -8.21 15.83 -14.10
N VAL A 150 -8.97 15.05 -14.87
CA VAL A 150 -8.75 14.94 -16.32
C VAL A 150 -9.10 16.29 -16.91
N LYS A 151 -8.12 17.20 -16.98
CA LYS A 151 -8.19 18.30 -17.94
C LYS A 151 -7.64 17.74 -19.25
N PRO A 152 -8.42 17.68 -20.33
CA PRO A 152 -7.87 17.36 -21.63
C PRO A 152 -6.75 18.36 -21.89
N ALA A 153 -5.55 17.83 -22.20
CA ALA A 153 -4.44 18.65 -22.63
C ALA A 153 -4.94 19.57 -23.73
N LYS A 154 -4.88 20.88 -23.47
CA LYS A 154 -5.34 21.94 -24.37
C LYS A 154 -4.73 21.67 -25.75
N LYS A 155 -5.54 21.26 -26.73
CA LYS A 155 -5.13 21.11 -28.13
C LYS A 155 -4.45 22.42 -28.54
N ARG A 156 -3.17 22.34 -28.89
CA ARG A 156 -2.52 23.38 -29.69
C ARG A 156 -2.93 23.20 -31.14
#